data_AF-E2GEV6-F1
#
_entry.id   AF-E2GEV6-F1
#
_cell.length_a   1.000
_cell.length_b   1.000
_cell.length_c   1.000
_cell.angle_alpha   90.00
_cell.angle_beta   90.00
_cell.angle_gamma   90.00
#
_symmetry.space_group_name_H-M   'P 1'
#
loop_
_entity.id
_entity.type
_entity.pdbx_description
1 polymer ?
#
loop_
_entity_poly.entity_id
_entity_poly.type
_entity_poly.pdbx_seq_one_letter_code
_entity_poly.pdbx_strand_id
1 'polypeptide(L)'
;MGLFKISLALLVGLMGFALAHTCCAQNSPQDYVDSHNAARAQVGVGPITWNDTVAAYAQNYANQRIGDCNLVHSGGPYGENIAWGSPSLTGTDAVNMWVGEKPNYDYNSNSCVGGECGHYTQVVWRNSVRLGCARVQCDNGGWFVTCNYDPPGNYVGQRPY
;
A
#
# COMPACT_ATOMS: atom_id res chain seq x y z
N MET A 1 71.19 -29.52 14.63
CA MET A 1 70.57 -28.69 13.58
C MET A 1 69.08 -28.96 13.61
N GLY A 2 68.29 -27.91 13.83
CA GLY A 2 66.99 -27.97 14.50
C GLY A 2 65.85 -28.55 13.66
N LEU A 3 65.13 -29.49 14.27
CA LEU A 3 63.73 -29.79 13.98
C LEU A 3 62.88 -29.01 14.99
N PHE A 4 61.82 -28.36 14.52
CA PHE A 4 60.59 -27.92 15.20
C PHE A 4 60.16 -26.55 14.64
N LYS A 5 59.14 -26.54 13.77
CA LYS A 5 58.08 -25.50 13.79
C LYS A 5 56.78 -26.10 13.25
N ILE A 6 55.91 -26.48 14.17
CA ILE A 6 54.48 -26.67 13.92
C ILE A 6 53.92 -25.25 13.77
N SER A 7 53.44 -24.88 12.58
CA SER A 7 52.71 -23.64 12.40
C SER A 7 51.22 -23.93 12.51
N LEU A 8 50.71 -23.78 13.74
CA LEU A 8 49.32 -23.56 14.03
C LEU A 8 48.98 -22.12 13.60
N ALA A 9 48.28 -21.97 12.48
CA ALA A 9 47.65 -20.71 12.13
C ALA A 9 46.14 -20.96 11.93
N LEU A 10 45.41 -20.89 13.05
CA LEU A 10 44.02 -20.48 13.05
C LEU A 10 43.97 -19.05 12.50
N LEU A 11 43.25 -18.84 11.40
CA LEU A 11 42.69 -17.53 11.07
C LEU A 11 41.30 -17.74 10.47
N VAL A 12 40.37 -17.86 11.42
CA VAL A 12 39.01 -17.31 11.41
C VAL A 12 38.51 -16.88 10.03
N GLY A 13 37.64 -17.70 9.43
CA GLY A 13 36.81 -17.29 8.30
C GLY A 13 35.88 -16.16 8.74
N LEU A 14 36.21 -14.93 8.37
CA LEU A 14 35.27 -13.81 8.38
C LEU A 14 34.25 -14.03 7.26
N MET A 15 33.20 -14.81 7.54
CA MET A 15 31.96 -14.70 6.79
C MET A 15 31.36 -13.34 7.11
N GLY A 16 31.70 -12.34 6.31
CA GLY A 16 30.95 -11.10 6.26
C GLY A 16 29.54 -11.41 5.77
N PHE A 17 28.61 -11.64 6.69
CA PHE A 17 27.19 -11.46 6.38
C PHE A 17 26.98 -9.97 6.15
N ALA A 18 27.16 -9.54 4.91
CA ALA A 18 26.57 -8.28 4.46
C ALA A 18 25.07 -8.44 4.67
N LEU A 19 24.52 -7.78 5.69
CA LEU A 19 23.09 -7.51 5.77
C LEU A 19 22.78 -6.58 4.60
N ALA A 20 22.58 -7.17 3.42
CA ALA A 20 21.92 -6.51 2.32
C ALA A 20 20.53 -6.16 2.84
N HIS A 21 20.41 -4.94 3.36
CA HIS A 21 19.12 -4.30 3.48
C HIS A 21 18.72 -4.06 2.03
N THR A 22 18.06 -5.05 1.43
CA THR A 22 17.11 -4.77 0.38
C THR A 22 16.19 -3.72 0.99
N CYS A 23 16.43 -2.46 0.63
CA CYS A 23 15.36 -1.48 0.54
C CYS A 23 14.35 -2.13 -0.41
N CYS A 24 13.48 -2.99 0.13
CA CYS A 24 12.34 -3.47 -0.62
C CYS A 24 11.54 -2.20 -0.87
N ALA A 25 11.59 -1.69 -2.09
CA ALA A 25 10.74 -0.59 -2.49
C ALA A 25 9.30 -1.04 -2.25
N GLN A 26 8.63 -0.50 -1.22
CA GLN A 26 7.28 -0.87 -0.78
C GLN A 26 6.18 -0.31 -1.70
N ASN A 27 6.39 -0.52 -2.99
CA ASN A 27 5.63 0.07 -4.09
C ASN A 27 5.32 -0.98 -5.18
N SER A 28 5.67 -2.25 -4.96
CA SER A 28 5.31 -3.32 -5.88
C SER A 28 3.80 -3.60 -5.80
N PRO A 29 3.20 -4.19 -6.84
CA PRO A 29 1.83 -4.69 -6.79
C PRO A 29 1.50 -5.50 -5.53
N GLN A 30 2.45 -6.34 -5.09
CA GLN A 30 2.26 -7.21 -3.94
C GLN A 30 2.23 -6.43 -2.62
N ASP A 31 3.02 -5.35 -2.49
CA ASP A 31 3.03 -4.53 -1.27
C ASP A 31 1.65 -3.89 -0.99
N TYR A 32 0.98 -3.41 -2.04
CA TYR A 32 -0.39 -2.90 -1.95
C TYR A 32 -1.35 -4.02 -1.55
N VAL A 33 -1.30 -5.16 -2.24
CA VAL A 33 -2.21 -6.30 -2.02
C VAL A 33 -2.06 -6.85 -0.60
N ASP A 34 -0.83 -7.04 -0.13
CA ASP A 34 -0.55 -7.58 1.21
C ASP A 34 -1.06 -6.63 2.31
N SER A 35 -0.83 -5.33 2.15
CA SER A 35 -1.31 -4.32 3.10
C SER A 35 -2.85 -4.29 3.17
N HIS A 36 -3.53 -4.39 2.02
CA HIS A 36 -5.00 -4.50 1.99
C HIS A 36 -5.48 -5.80 2.64
N ASN A 37 -4.86 -6.92 2.28
CA ASN A 37 -5.27 -8.24 2.77
C ASN A 37 -5.03 -8.40 4.27
N ALA A 38 -3.99 -7.78 4.82
CA ALA A 38 -3.78 -7.69 6.26
C ALA A 38 -4.94 -6.99 6.96
N ALA A 39 -5.43 -5.86 6.43
CA ALA A 39 -6.57 -5.14 7.00
C ALA A 39 -7.90 -5.90 6.83
N ARG A 40 -8.12 -6.52 5.66
CA ARG A 40 -9.32 -7.32 5.36
C ARG A 40 -9.43 -8.55 6.26
N ALA A 41 -8.32 -9.23 6.50
CA ALA A 41 -8.27 -10.40 7.40
C ALA A 41 -8.68 -10.06 8.84
N GLN A 42 -8.32 -8.86 9.34
CA GLN A 42 -8.70 -8.43 10.70
C GLN A 42 -10.21 -8.32 10.92
N VAL A 43 -10.99 -8.18 9.85
CA VAL A 43 -12.46 -8.04 9.88
C VAL A 43 -13.17 -9.21 9.18
N GLY A 44 -12.46 -10.30 8.90
CA GLY A 44 -13.05 -11.51 8.30
C GLY A 44 -13.48 -11.34 6.84
N VAL A 45 -12.93 -10.37 6.13
CA VAL A 45 -13.19 -10.15 4.71
C VAL A 45 -12.19 -10.94 3.87
N GLY A 46 -12.68 -11.62 2.82
CA GLY A 46 -11.84 -12.40 1.89
C GLY A 46 -10.82 -11.53 1.15
N PRO A 47 -9.72 -12.12 0.65
CA PRO A 47 -8.62 -11.36 0.05
C PRO A 47 -9.02 -10.67 -1.26
N ILE A 48 -8.36 -9.55 -1.55
CA ILE A 48 -8.36 -8.86 -2.83
C ILE A 48 -7.14 -9.28 -3.66
N THR A 49 -7.25 -9.29 -4.98
CA THR A 49 -6.14 -9.66 -5.88
C THR A 49 -5.77 -8.52 -6.81
N TRP A 50 -4.50 -8.48 -7.24
CA TRP A 50 -4.03 -7.51 -8.22
C TRP A 50 -4.71 -7.73 -9.58
N ASN A 51 -5.01 -6.65 -10.29
CA ASN A 51 -5.53 -6.67 -11.64
C ASN A 51 -4.83 -5.62 -12.51
N ASP A 52 -4.17 -6.08 -13.57
CA ASP A 52 -3.38 -5.21 -14.44
C ASP A 52 -4.21 -4.19 -15.23
N THR A 53 -5.49 -4.47 -15.51
CA THR A 53 -6.39 -3.51 -16.17
C THR A 53 -6.74 -2.35 -15.23
N VAL A 54 -7.07 -2.66 -13.98
CA VAL A 54 -7.33 -1.65 -12.95
C VAL A 54 -6.05 -0.86 -12.62
N ALA A 55 -4.89 -1.51 -12.60
CA ALA A 55 -3.61 -0.85 -12.36
C ALA A 55 -3.21 0.09 -13.51
N ALA A 56 -3.46 -0.31 -14.76
CA ALA A 56 -3.25 0.57 -15.90
C ALA A 56 -4.14 1.81 -15.83
N TYR A 57 -5.40 1.67 -15.39
CA TYR A 57 -6.26 2.81 -15.12
C TYR A 57 -5.68 3.73 -14.03
N ALA A 58 -5.28 3.14 -12.89
CA ALA A 58 -4.66 3.87 -11.78
C ALA A 58 -3.43 4.66 -12.23
N GLN A 59 -2.54 4.05 -13.03
CA GLN A 59 -1.33 4.69 -13.55
C GLN A 59 -1.67 5.85 -14.50
N ASN A 60 -2.61 5.64 -15.41
CA ASN A 60 -3.05 6.67 -16.34
C ASN A 60 -3.65 7.87 -15.61
N TYR A 61 -4.38 7.65 -14.51
CA TYR A 61 -4.92 8.73 -13.71
C TYR A 61 -3.83 9.43 -12.88
N ALA A 62 -2.97 8.68 -12.20
CA ALA A 62 -1.86 9.22 -11.42
C ALA A 62 -0.96 10.14 -12.26
N ASN A 63 -0.64 9.75 -13.50
CA ASN A 63 0.14 10.56 -14.43
C ASN A 63 -0.47 11.95 -14.69
N GLN A 64 -1.80 12.10 -14.64
CA GLN A 64 -2.47 13.39 -14.82
C GLN A 64 -2.34 14.32 -13.61
N ARG A 65 -1.93 13.78 -12.45
CA ARG A 65 -1.72 14.53 -11.21
C ARG A 65 -0.27 14.98 -11.02
N ILE A 66 0.68 14.60 -11.88
CA ILE A 66 2.10 14.94 -11.72
C ILE A 66 2.32 16.46 -11.56
N GLY A 67 1.58 17.29 -12.32
CA GLY A 67 1.76 18.74 -12.29
C GLY A 67 1.25 19.44 -11.03
N ASP A 68 0.25 18.89 -10.33
CA ASP A 68 -0.40 19.57 -9.20
C ASP A 68 -0.44 18.76 -7.90
N CYS A 69 -0.38 17.43 -7.99
CA CYS A 69 -0.53 16.49 -6.89
C CYS A 69 -1.85 16.66 -6.10
N ASN A 70 -2.88 17.26 -6.72
CA ASN A 70 -4.13 17.55 -6.05
C ASN A 70 -4.89 16.26 -5.74
N LEU A 71 -5.46 16.19 -4.53
CA LEU A 71 -6.34 15.11 -4.10
C LEU A 71 -7.75 15.29 -4.70
N VAL A 72 -7.84 15.04 -6.00
CA VAL A 72 -9.10 15.02 -6.75
C VAL A 72 -9.35 13.59 -7.17
N HIS A 73 -10.61 13.14 -7.07
CA HIS A 73 -11.00 11.82 -7.55
C HIS A 73 -11.15 11.78 -9.07
N SER A 74 -10.86 10.63 -9.67
CA SER A 74 -10.91 10.46 -11.14
C SER A 74 -12.31 10.52 -11.73
N GLY A 75 -13.34 10.24 -10.92
CA GLY A 75 -14.72 10.11 -11.38
C GLY A 75 -14.95 8.91 -12.30
N GLY A 76 -14.01 7.96 -12.33
CA GLY A 76 -14.08 6.76 -13.17
C GLY A 76 -15.03 5.68 -12.67
N PRO A 77 -15.02 4.51 -13.33
CA PRO A 77 -15.94 3.41 -13.03
C PRO A 77 -15.55 2.59 -11.80
N TYR A 78 -14.36 2.82 -11.23
CA TYR A 78 -13.82 2.06 -10.11
C TYR A 78 -14.03 2.79 -8.79
N GLY A 79 -14.03 2.04 -7.68
CA GLY A 79 -13.81 2.63 -6.37
C GLY A 79 -12.41 3.25 -6.34
N GLU A 80 -12.16 4.21 -5.48
CA GLU A 80 -10.89 4.92 -5.49
C GLU A 80 -10.51 5.48 -4.13
N ASN A 81 -9.26 5.24 -3.74
CA ASN A 81 -8.60 5.96 -2.67
C ASN A 81 -7.39 6.68 -3.26
N ILE A 82 -7.17 7.92 -2.83
CA ILE A 82 -6.04 8.75 -3.22
C ILE A 82 -5.28 9.21 -1.98
N ALA A 83 -3.97 9.38 -2.11
CA ALA A 83 -3.12 9.88 -1.05
C ALA A 83 -2.02 10.75 -1.64
N TRP A 84 -1.58 11.70 -0.82
CA TRP A 84 -0.45 12.55 -1.12
C TRP A 84 0.46 12.65 0.10
N GLY A 85 1.77 12.69 -0.13
CA GLY A 85 2.73 12.90 0.93
C GLY A 85 4.13 13.17 0.40
N SER A 86 4.96 13.79 1.23
CA SER A 86 6.33 14.16 0.89
C SER A 86 7.29 13.88 2.05
N PRO A 87 8.57 13.56 1.79
CA PRO A 87 9.18 13.29 0.47
C PRO A 87 9.20 11.80 0.10
N SER A 88 8.77 10.90 0.99
CA SER A 88 9.05 9.46 0.90
C SER A 88 7.80 8.57 1.01
N LEU A 89 6.61 9.09 0.70
CA LEU A 89 5.37 8.31 0.80
C LEU A 89 5.44 7.08 -0.12
N THR A 90 5.45 5.90 0.48
CA THR A 90 5.40 4.63 -0.25
C THR A 90 3.97 4.18 -0.53
N GLY A 91 3.80 3.15 -1.36
CA GLY A 91 2.52 2.50 -1.57
C GLY A 91 1.94 1.91 -0.28
N THR A 92 2.76 1.19 0.47
CA THR A 92 2.38 0.65 1.78
C THR A 92 2.00 1.74 2.77
N ASP A 93 2.73 2.85 2.82
CA ASP A 93 2.38 3.99 3.69
C ASP A 93 1.00 4.56 3.35
N ALA A 94 0.68 4.72 2.07
CA ALA A 94 -0.64 5.19 1.64
C ALA A 94 -1.77 4.25 2.09
N VAL A 95 -1.59 2.93 1.94
CA VAL A 95 -2.58 1.95 2.43
C VAL A 95 -2.70 2.02 3.95
N ASN A 96 -1.58 2.15 4.67
CA ASN A 96 -1.59 2.26 6.12
C ASN A 96 -2.26 3.55 6.61
N MET A 97 -2.12 4.67 5.90
CA MET A 97 -2.84 5.90 6.19
C MET A 97 -4.36 5.69 6.09
N TRP A 98 -4.83 5.05 5.01
CA TRP A 98 -6.24 4.72 4.83
C TRP A 98 -6.75 3.72 5.89
N VAL A 99 -5.98 2.69 6.22
CA VAL A 99 -6.30 1.74 7.29
C VAL A 99 -6.31 2.42 8.66
N GLY A 100 -5.49 3.45 8.85
CA GLY A 100 -5.44 4.27 10.05
C GLY A 100 -6.74 4.97 10.41
N GLU A 101 -7.69 5.08 9.47
CA GLU A 101 -9.04 5.59 9.73
C GLU A 101 -9.96 4.59 10.44
N LYS A 102 -9.54 3.34 10.63
CA LYS A 102 -10.32 2.30 11.32
C LYS A 102 -10.95 2.76 12.65
N PRO A 103 -10.25 3.49 13.55
CA PRO A 103 -10.84 3.99 14.79
C PRO A 103 -12.02 4.96 14.57
N ASN A 104 -12.11 5.58 13.40
CA ASN A 104 -13.18 6.51 13.03
C ASN A 104 -14.36 5.80 12.39
N TYR A 105 -14.35 4.48 12.19
CA TYR A 105 -15.51 3.77 11.66
C TYR A 105 -16.24 3.01 12.78
N ASP A 106 -17.48 3.40 13.06
CA ASP A 106 -18.35 2.60 13.92
C ASP A 106 -19.19 1.65 13.08
N TYR A 107 -18.90 0.36 13.25
CA TYR A 107 -19.65 -0.69 12.59
C TYR A 107 -21.13 -0.67 12.98
N ASN A 108 -21.50 -0.44 14.24
CA ASN A 108 -22.90 -0.59 14.65
C ASN A 108 -23.81 0.44 13.96
N SER A 109 -23.39 1.70 13.93
CA SER A 109 -24.09 2.76 13.21
C SER A 109 -23.84 2.79 11.69
N ASN A 110 -22.85 2.05 11.19
CA ASN A 110 -22.40 2.10 9.78
C ASN A 110 -22.04 3.54 9.35
N SER A 111 -21.30 4.25 10.20
CA SER A 111 -20.98 5.66 9.99
C SER A 111 -19.58 6.01 10.48
N CYS A 112 -19.05 7.12 9.96
CA CYS A 112 -17.80 7.66 10.48
C CYS A 112 -18.05 8.45 11.77
N VAL A 113 -17.32 8.13 12.82
CA VAL A 113 -17.35 8.75 14.14
C VAL A 113 -16.02 9.46 14.40
N GLY A 114 -16.06 10.78 14.57
CA GLY A 114 -14.86 11.54 14.95
C GLY A 114 -13.82 11.77 13.85
N GLY A 115 -14.14 11.50 12.58
CA GLY A 115 -13.25 11.79 11.45
C GLY A 115 -13.71 11.15 10.15
N GLU A 116 -12.82 11.14 9.16
CA GLU A 116 -13.02 10.40 7.91
C GLU A 116 -12.79 8.91 8.13
N CYS A 117 -13.56 8.09 7.42
CA CYS A 117 -13.44 6.63 7.40
C CYS A 117 -13.70 6.02 6.01
N GLY A 118 -13.87 6.87 5.00
CA GLY A 118 -14.19 6.46 3.63
C GLY A 118 -13.07 5.63 3.01
N HIS A 119 -11.81 5.97 3.29
CA HIS A 119 -10.70 5.23 2.73
C HIS A 119 -10.58 3.85 3.39
N TYR A 120 -10.73 3.78 4.73
CA TYR A 120 -10.75 2.50 5.44
C TYR A 120 -11.86 1.58 4.92
N THR A 121 -13.09 2.10 4.85
CA THR A 121 -14.25 1.31 4.40
C THR A 121 -14.09 0.79 2.97
N GLN A 122 -13.43 1.54 2.08
CA GLN A 122 -13.07 1.05 0.74
C GLN A 122 -11.97 -0.04 0.79
N VAL A 123 -10.92 0.11 1.61
CA VAL A 123 -9.86 -0.91 1.75
C VAL A 123 -10.46 -2.26 2.17
N VAL A 124 -11.39 -2.25 3.12
CA VAL A 124 -12.05 -3.47 3.63
C VAL A 124 -13.37 -3.80 2.95
N TRP A 125 -13.69 -3.18 1.81
CA TRP A 125 -14.97 -3.41 1.12
C TRP A 125 -15.08 -4.84 0.57
N ARG A 126 -16.00 -5.63 1.09
CA ARG A 126 -16.12 -7.07 0.81
C ARG A 126 -16.27 -7.39 -0.67
N ASN A 127 -17.05 -6.58 -1.39
CA ASN A 127 -17.35 -6.85 -2.80
C ASN A 127 -16.22 -6.43 -3.75
N SER A 128 -15.27 -5.60 -3.31
CA SER A 128 -14.10 -5.26 -4.11
C SER A 128 -13.12 -6.44 -4.09
N VAL A 129 -12.93 -7.08 -5.25
CA VAL A 129 -12.14 -8.31 -5.38
C VAL A 129 -10.90 -8.13 -6.27
N ARG A 130 -10.86 -7.04 -7.05
CA ARG A 130 -9.72 -6.65 -7.89
C ARG A 130 -9.20 -5.28 -7.45
N LEU A 131 -7.88 -5.17 -7.32
CA LEU A 131 -7.14 -3.98 -6.94
C LEU A 131 -6.15 -3.60 -8.05
N GLY A 132 -6.01 -2.32 -8.32
CA GLY A 132 -4.90 -1.80 -9.10
C GLY A 132 -4.47 -0.45 -8.56
N CYS A 133 -3.18 -0.27 -8.34
CA CYS A 133 -2.64 0.94 -7.73
C CYS A 133 -1.51 1.53 -8.58
N ALA A 134 -1.25 2.82 -8.38
CA ALA A 134 -0.12 3.52 -8.97
C ALA A 134 0.41 4.59 -8.04
N ARG A 135 1.68 4.93 -8.24
CA ARG A 135 2.36 6.02 -7.53
C ARG A 135 3.22 6.81 -8.51
N VAL A 136 3.13 8.14 -8.45
CA VAL A 136 3.95 9.05 -9.27
C VAL A 136 4.56 10.14 -8.40
N GLN A 137 5.76 10.59 -8.76
CA GLN A 137 6.36 11.77 -8.17
C GLN A 137 5.83 13.00 -8.91
N CYS A 138 5.40 14.01 -8.16
CA CYS A 138 4.93 15.27 -8.71
C CYS A 138 6.04 16.30 -8.82
N ASP A 139 5.78 17.37 -9.57
CA ASP A 139 6.74 18.46 -9.81
C ASP A 139 7.15 19.18 -8.52
N ASN A 140 6.29 19.17 -7.49
CA ASN A 140 6.59 19.70 -6.16
C ASN A 140 7.45 18.76 -5.29
N GLY A 141 7.89 17.61 -5.82
CA GLY A 141 8.72 16.61 -5.14
C GLY A 141 7.95 15.66 -4.23
N GLY A 142 6.65 15.88 -4.01
CA GLY A 142 5.76 14.95 -3.31
C GLY A 142 5.38 13.76 -4.16
N TRP A 143 4.68 12.81 -3.55
CA TRP A 143 4.20 11.60 -4.22
C TRP A 143 2.68 11.54 -4.15
N PHE A 144 2.06 11.29 -5.29
CA PHE A 144 0.64 10.98 -5.42
C PHE A 144 0.48 9.47 -5.56
N VAL A 145 -0.42 8.89 -4.77
CA VAL A 145 -0.77 7.46 -4.81
C VAL A 145 -2.27 7.35 -5.07
N THR A 146 -2.66 6.46 -5.97
CA THR A 146 -4.07 6.07 -6.17
C THR A 146 -4.18 4.55 -6.17
N CYS A 147 -5.22 4.04 -5.52
CA CYS A 147 -5.65 2.64 -5.62
C CYS A 147 -7.11 2.61 -6.07
N ASN A 148 -7.37 1.82 -7.11
CA ASN A 148 -8.68 1.64 -7.70
C ASN A 148 -9.21 0.22 -7.43
N TYR A 149 -10.51 0.13 -7.17
CA TYR A 149 -11.17 -1.07 -6.65
C TYR A 149 -12.31 -1.51 -7.57
N ASP A 150 -12.37 -2.80 -7.87
CA ASP A 150 -13.38 -3.36 -8.76
C ASP A 150 -13.98 -4.66 -8.22
N PRO A 151 -15.31 -4.75 -8.04
CA PRO A 151 -16.30 -3.66 -8.09
C PRO A 151 -16.01 -2.48 -7.13
N PRO A 152 -16.53 -1.26 -7.42
CA PRO A 152 -16.46 -0.11 -6.52
C PRO A 152 -17.12 -0.40 -5.15
N GLY A 153 -16.60 0.24 -4.11
CA GLY A 153 -17.15 0.20 -2.77
C GLY A 153 -17.90 1.45 -2.34
N ASN A 154 -18.09 1.59 -1.03
CA ASN A 154 -18.68 2.76 -0.37
C ASN A 154 -20.07 3.15 -0.87
N TYR A 155 -20.89 2.17 -1.24
CA TYR A 155 -22.29 2.40 -1.55
C TYR A 155 -23.07 2.81 -0.29
N VAL A 156 -23.78 3.94 -0.37
CA VAL A 156 -24.60 4.46 0.73
C VAL A 156 -25.59 3.40 1.20
N GLY A 157 -25.61 3.17 2.51
CA GLY A 157 -26.50 2.19 3.16
C GLY A 157 -26.02 0.74 3.11
N GLN A 158 -24.92 0.44 2.41
CA GLN A 158 -24.28 -0.86 2.46
C GLN A 158 -23.13 -0.86 3.47
N ARG A 159 -22.84 -2.04 4.02
CA ARG A 159 -21.74 -2.25 4.97
C ARG A 159 -20.51 -2.77 4.25
N PRO A 160 -19.30 -2.34 4.64
CA PRO A 160 -18.06 -2.81 4.05
C PRO A 160 -17.77 -4.28 4.37
N TYR A 161 -18.23 -4.80 5.51
CA TYR A 161 -18.02 -6.18 5.97
C TYR A 161 -19.17 -6.71 6.81
#